data_AF-A0A8S7SDI2-F1
#
_entry.id   AF-A0A8S7SDI2-F1
#
_cell.length_a   1.000
_cell.length_b   1.000
_cell.length_c   1.000
_cell.angle_alpha   90.00
_cell.angle_beta   90.00
_cell.angle_gamma   90.00
#
_symmetry.space_group_name_H-M   'P 1'
#
loop_
_entity.id
_entity.type
_entity.pdbx_description
1 polymer ?
#
loop_
_entity_poly.entity_id
_entity_poly.type
_entity_poly.pdbx_seq_one_letter_code
_entity_poly.pdbx_strand_id
1 'polypeptide(L)'
;TNSTSEKLAATPKAVKTVKDSSVQKTGDTMGGQLKISTINALRIFNQAFGLIFRRSEDHLHLIPTNEGEGENGDIGSLRPFSINLRSGLVSIGNGLKVGGSVTGNLTGNADTATKIKTARKIGGVAFDGSADINLPGVNATGNQNTTGNAATATKLQAARTINGVSFDGSANITLTPSNIGALALTGGTLSGGLTAAGEVISRSANGLRIAYGNYGFFIRNDGSNTYF
;
A
#
# COMPACT_ATOMS: atom_id res chain seq x y z
N THR A 1 -8.27 33.41 115.34
CA THR A 1 -8.31 34.25 114.13
C THR A 1 -7.54 33.56 113.03
N ASN A 2 -8.20 33.49 111.89
CA ASN A 2 -7.80 32.99 110.58
C ASN A 2 -6.33 33.28 110.18
N SER A 3 -5.62 32.29 109.61
CA SER A 3 -4.79 32.53 108.42
C SER A 3 -4.35 31.21 107.80
N THR A 4 -5.06 30.86 106.73
CA THR A 4 -4.75 29.85 105.73
C THR A 4 -3.47 30.18 104.97
N SER A 5 -2.75 29.12 104.63
CA SER A 5 -1.59 29.04 103.74
C SER A 5 -1.79 29.69 102.37
N GLU A 6 -0.83 30.49 101.92
CA GLU A 6 -0.57 30.69 100.50
C GLU A 6 0.91 30.45 100.20
N LYS A 7 1.22 29.23 99.78
CA LYS A 7 2.45 28.92 99.06
C LYS A 7 2.33 29.59 97.70
N LEU A 8 3.12 30.63 97.45
CA LEU A 8 3.21 31.31 96.16
C LEU A 8 3.54 30.26 95.08
N ALA A 9 2.53 29.77 94.39
CA ALA A 9 2.70 28.91 93.23
C ALA A 9 3.24 29.80 92.11
N ALA A 10 4.47 29.54 91.67
CA ALA A 10 4.94 30.10 90.41
C ALA A 10 3.94 29.67 89.32
N THR A 11 3.20 30.61 88.78
CA THR A 11 2.36 30.39 87.59
C THR A 11 3.27 29.81 86.51
N PRO A 12 2.96 28.62 85.94
CA PRO A 12 3.69 28.14 84.79
C PRO A 12 3.57 29.20 83.69
N LYS A 13 4.72 29.68 83.23
CA LYS A 13 4.84 30.59 82.09
C LYS A 13 4.04 29.94 80.95
N ALA A 14 2.98 30.60 80.48
CA ALA A 14 2.18 30.09 79.38
C ALA A 14 3.12 29.75 78.21
N VAL A 15 3.29 28.46 77.93
CA VAL A 15 3.95 28.04 76.70
C VAL A 15 3.01 28.47 75.59
N LYS A 16 3.35 29.58 74.95
CA LYS A 16 2.70 30.02 73.72
C LYS A 16 2.94 28.91 72.70
N THR A 17 1.99 27.99 72.55
CA THR A 17 1.99 27.04 71.45
C THR A 17 2.02 27.87 70.18
N VAL A 18 3.15 27.83 69.48
CA VAL A 18 3.35 28.53 68.23
C VAL A 18 2.26 28.02 67.28
N LYS A 19 1.47 28.93 66.70
CA LYS A 19 0.79 28.66 65.43
C LYS A 19 1.90 28.52 64.37
N ASP A 20 2.64 27.43 64.42
CA ASP A 20 3.44 27.03 63.28
C ASP A 20 2.52 26.20 62.41
N SER A 21 2.46 26.57 61.14
CA SER A 21 1.81 25.83 60.07
C SER A 21 2.01 24.32 60.32
N SER A 22 0.93 23.55 60.26
CA SER A 22 0.83 22.16 60.75
C SER A 22 1.74 21.13 60.05
N VAL A 23 2.70 21.60 59.25
CA VAL A 23 3.74 20.82 58.58
C VAL A 23 5.07 21.51 58.86
N GLN A 24 6.00 20.82 59.53
CA GLN A 24 7.37 21.31 59.69
C GLN A 24 8.02 21.42 58.30
N LYS A 25 8.86 22.44 58.12
CA LYS A 25 9.33 22.93 56.81
C LYS A 25 10.06 21.88 55.93
N THR A 26 10.33 20.68 56.44
CA THR A 26 10.88 19.54 55.71
C THR A 26 10.66 18.23 56.47
N GLY A 27 10.23 17.17 55.77
CA GLY A 27 10.40 15.78 56.22
C GLY A 27 9.24 15.12 56.97
N ASP A 28 8.09 15.79 57.13
CA ASP A 28 6.93 15.17 57.80
C ASP A 28 6.39 13.96 57.02
N THR A 29 5.99 12.93 57.76
CA THR A 29 5.33 11.73 57.22
C THR A 29 3.93 11.59 57.84
N MET A 30 2.94 11.15 57.06
CA MET A 30 1.60 10.84 57.55
C MET A 30 1.41 9.31 57.57
N GLY A 31 1.09 8.74 58.74
CA GLY A 31 0.83 7.29 58.88
C GLY A 31 -0.53 6.84 58.34
N GLY A 32 -1.38 7.77 57.89
CA GLY A 32 -2.73 7.51 57.37
C GLY A 32 -3.04 8.34 56.13
N GLN A 33 -4.28 8.22 55.62
CA GLN A 33 -4.71 8.94 54.40
C GLN A 33 -4.79 10.45 54.63
N LEU A 34 -4.25 11.23 53.68
CA LEU A 34 -4.59 12.64 53.53
C LEU A 34 -5.95 12.76 52.82
N LYS A 35 -6.97 13.19 53.55
CA LYS A 35 -8.33 13.38 53.02
C LYS A 35 -8.61 14.86 52.83
N ILE A 36 -8.93 15.25 51.60
CA ILE A 36 -9.21 16.64 51.23
C ILE A 36 -10.59 16.69 50.60
N SER A 37 -11.52 17.41 51.24
CA SER A 37 -12.91 17.54 50.79
C SER A 37 -13.12 18.73 49.86
N THR A 38 -12.13 19.60 49.73
CA THR A 38 -12.18 20.74 48.80
C THR A 38 -11.97 20.27 47.37
N ILE A 39 -12.57 21.00 46.43
CA ILE A 39 -12.51 20.69 45.00
C ILE A 39 -11.06 20.83 44.48
N ASN A 40 -10.40 21.95 44.80
CA ASN A 40 -8.97 22.12 44.60
C ASN A 40 -8.27 21.49 45.80
N ALA A 41 -7.65 20.32 45.60
CA ALA A 41 -7.15 19.52 46.71
C ALA A 41 -5.66 19.78 46.99
N LEU A 42 -4.80 19.55 46.00
CA LEU A 42 -3.35 19.72 46.11
C LEU A 42 -2.83 20.67 45.04
N ARG A 43 -1.86 21.51 45.39
CA ARG A 43 -1.15 22.41 44.47
C ARG A 43 0.35 22.13 44.52
N ILE A 44 0.97 22.05 43.34
CA ILE A 44 2.43 22.06 43.16
C ILE A 44 2.75 23.28 42.32
N PHE A 45 3.59 24.20 42.79
CA PHE A 45 3.78 25.49 42.12
C PHE A 45 5.18 26.05 42.22
N ASN A 46 5.48 26.99 41.31
CA ASN A 46 6.51 28.01 41.46
C ASN A 46 5.87 29.40 41.26
N GLN A 47 6.68 30.45 41.08
CA GLN A 47 6.15 31.80 40.84
C GLN A 47 5.28 31.90 39.58
N ALA A 48 5.67 31.24 38.50
CA ALA A 48 5.02 31.36 37.20
C ALA A 48 3.81 30.42 37.06
N PHE A 49 3.92 29.16 37.47
CA PHE A 49 2.90 28.15 37.23
C PHE A 49 2.63 27.31 38.46
N GLY A 50 1.36 26.95 38.64
CA GLY A 50 0.89 25.94 39.55
C GLY A 50 0.21 24.82 38.77
N LEU A 51 0.25 23.61 39.31
CA LEU A 51 -0.57 22.49 38.90
C LEU A 51 -1.47 22.11 40.06
N ILE A 52 -2.78 22.10 39.82
CA ILE A 52 -3.81 21.81 40.80
C ILE A 52 -4.41 20.43 40.50
N PHE A 53 -4.36 19.55 41.50
CA PHE A 53 -5.10 18.30 41.52
C PHE A 53 -6.52 18.62 41.96
N ARG A 54 -7.45 18.61 41.00
CA ARG A 54 -8.82 19.06 41.21
C ARG A 54 -9.81 17.91 41.06
N ARG A 55 -10.63 17.66 42.08
CA ARG A 55 -11.78 16.75 42.01
C ARG A 55 -13.05 17.55 41.75
N SER A 56 -13.49 17.62 40.49
CA SER A 56 -14.70 18.37 40.09
C SER A 56 -15.81 17.41 39.71
N GLU A 57 -16.95 17.45 40.42
CA GLU A 57 -18.12 16.59 40.15
C GLU A 57 -17.73 15.10 40.00
N ASP A 58 -17.80 14.58 38.77
CA ASP A 58 -17.53 13.21 38.36
C ASP A 58 -16.12 13.04 37.75
N HIS A 59 -15.19 13.99 37.91
CA HIS A 59 -13.85 13.93 37.33
C HIS A 59 -12.72 14.28 38.31
N LEU A 60 -11.56 13.65 38.10
CA LEU A 60 -10.27 14.08 38.62
C LEU A 60 -9.48 14.73 37.50
N HIS A 61 -8.96 15.94 37.72
CA HIS A 61 -8.19 16.70 36.75
C HIS A 61 -6.81 17.10 37.30
N LEU A 62 -5.85 17.21 36.39
CA LEU A 62 -4.62 17.98 36.60
C LEU A 62 -4.76 19.28 35.81
N ILE A 63 -4.83 20.42 36.51
CA ILE A 63 -5.14 21.72 35.90
C ILE A 63 -4.03 22.73 36.20
N PRO A 64 -3.33 23.26 35.18
CA PRO A 64 -2.38 24.33 35.39
C PRO A 64 -3.09 25.65 35.71
N THR A 65 -2.45 26.54 36.46
CA THR A 65 -2.86 27.95 36.60
C THR A 65 -2.55 28.73 35.33
N ASN A 66 -2.97 30.00 35.28
CA ASN A 66 -2.40 30.94 34.33
C ASN A 66 -0.93 31.25 34.69
N GLU A 67 -0.18 31.77 33.72
CA GLU A 67 1.20 32.21 33.91
C GLU A 67 1.27 33.42 34.85
N GLY A 68 2.25 33.41 35.76
CA GLY A 68 2.42 34.43 36.81
C GLY A 68 1.56 34.20 38.06
N GLU A 69 0.65 33.22 38.04
CA GLU A 69 -0.30 32.99 39.12
C GLU A 69 -0.06 31.63 39.82
N GLY A 70 1.19 31.17 39.90
CA GLY A 70 1.44 29.79 40.32
C GLY A 70 1.01 29.45 41.75
N GLU A 71 1.32 30.34 42.71
CA GLU A 71 1.02 30.12 44.13
C GLU A 71 -0.46 30.34 44.47
N ASN A 72 -0.99 31.51 44.10
CA ASN A 72 -2.32 31.98 44.54
C ASN A 72 -3.34 32.08 43.41
N GLY A 73 -2.99 31.70 42.18
CA GLY A 73 -3.88 31.77 41.03
C GLY A 73 -4.98 30.75 41.02
N ASP A 74 -6.06 31.09 40.35
CA ASP A 74 -7.15 30.17 40.07
C ASP A 74 -6.77 29.10 39.04
N ILE A 75 -7.69 28.18 38.79
CA ILE A 75 -7.51 27.17 37.75
C ILE A 75 -7.50 27.83 36.36
N GLY A 76 -6.57 27.40 35.51
CA GLY A 76 -6.54 27.83 34.10
C GLY A 76 -7.56 27.09 33.23
N SER A 77 -7.54 27.37 31.94
CA SER A 77 -8.45 26.79 30.94
C SER A 77 -8.03 25.40 30.45
N LEU A 78 -6.76 25.01 30.61
CA LEU A 78 -6.25 23.74 30.08
C LEU A 78 -6.67 22.53 30.90
N ARG A 79 -6.81 21.37 30.24
CA ARG A 79 -7.15 20.07 30.86
C ARG A 79 -6.23 18.99 30.27
N PRO A 80 -4.92 19.06 30.51
CA PRO A 80 -3.96 18.13 29.92
C PRO A 80 -4.23 16.67 30.32
N PHE A 81 -4.78 16.42 31.51
CA PHE A 81 -5.17 15.08 31.95
C PHE A 81 -6.44 15.14 32.80
N SER A 82 -7.39 14.25 32.50
CA SER A 82 -8.64 14.09 33.25
C SER A 82 -9.01 12.61 33.33
N ILE A 83 -9.56 12.18 34.45
CA ILE A 83 -10.18 10.85 34.62
C ILE A 83 -11.64 11.07 34.96
N ASN A 84 -12.55 10.46 34.20
CA ASN A 84 -13.92 10.34 34.63
C ASN A 84 -14.01 9.30 35.77
N LEU A 85 -14.44 9.72 36.96
CA LEU A 85 -14.50 8.91 38.16
C LEU A 85 -15.59 7.83 38.11
N ARG A 86 -16.54 7.94 37.18
CA ARG A 86 -17.61 6.95 36.99
C ARG A 86 -17.19 5.86 36.00
N SER A 87 -16.58 6.21 34.89
CA SER A 87 -16.21 5.27 33.81
C SER A 87 -14.74 4.86 33.81
N GLY A 88 -13.87 5.56 34.56
CA GLY A 88 -12.42 5.39 34.51
C GLY A 88 -11.77 5.91 33.21
N LEU A 89 -12.55 6.48 32.28
CA LEU A 89 -12.02 6.97 31.01
C LEU A 89 -11.01 8.10 31.27
N VAL A 90 -9.83 7.95 30.69
CA VAL A 90 -8.76 8.95 30.71
C VAL A 90 -8.86 9.81 29.45
N SER A 91 -8.88 11.12 29.63
CA SER A 91 -8.86 12.11 28.56
C SER A 91 -7.61 12.97 28.64
N ILE A 92 -6.93 13.15 27.50
CA ILE A 92 -5.74 14.01 27.33
C ILE A 92 -6.08 15.10 26.31
N GLY A 93 -6.37 16.31 26.78
CA GLY A 93 -7.00 17.36 25.96
C GLY A 93 -6.03 18.31 25.24
N ASN A 94 -4.72 18.20 25.47
CA ASN A 94 -3.73 19.19 25.01
C ASN A 94 -2.54 18.52 24.31
N GLY A 95 -2.84 17.50 23.51
CA GLY A 95 -1.84 16.70 22.79
C GLY A 95 -1.19 15.62 23.66
N LEU A 96 -0.65 14.61 22.99
CA LEU A 96 0.06 13.50 23.63
C LEU A 96 1.32 13.21 22.80
N LYS A 97 2.49 13.25 23.45
CA LYS A 97 3.75 12.78 22.87
C LYS A 97 4.14 11.48 23.56
N VAL A 98 4.19 10.38 22.80
CA VAL A 98 4.62 9.06 23.30
C VAL A 98 6.02 8.79 22.75
N GLY A 99 6.99 8.54 23.62
CA GLY A 99 8.38 8.27 23.23
C GLY A 99 8.64 6.83 22.74
N GLY A 100 7.65 5.95 22.86
CA GLY A 100 7.72 4.55 22.46
C GLY A 100 6.45 4.10 21.72
N SER A 101 6.25 2.78 21.66
CA SER A 101 5.09 2.19 20.98
C SER A 101 3.79 2.40 21.75
N VAL A 102 2.70 2.59 21.01
CA VAL A 102 1.33 2.48 21.52
C VAL A 102 0.81 1.10 21.09
N THR A 103 0.37 0.28 22.03
CA THR A 103 -0.22 -1.04 21.76
C THR A 103 -1.73 -0.98 21.95
N GLY A 104 -2.49 -1.51 20.99
CA GLY A 104 -3.96 -1.56 21.03
C GLY A 104 -4.58 -1.10 19.72
N ASN A 105 -5.91 -1.10 19.67
CA ASN A 105 -6.66 -0.60 18.51
C ASN A 105 -6.69 0.93 18.54
N LEU A 106 -6.31 1.56 17.43
CA LEU A 106 -6.44 3.00 17.23
C LEU A 106 -7.58 3.25 16.25
N THR A 107 -8.40 4.26 16.51
CA THR A 107 -9.43 4.71 15.58
C THR A 107 -8.87 5.81 14.67
N GLY A 108 -9.23 5.77 13.39
CA GLY A 108 -8.76 6.74 12.40
C GLY A 108 -7.48 6.30 11.69
N ASN A 109 -6.92 7.19 10.89
CA ASN A 109 -5.73 6.90 10.08
C ASN A 109 -4.50 7.55 10.70
N ALA A 110 -3.35 6.90 10.56
CA ALA A 110 -2.08 7.59 10.77
C ALA A 110 -1.92 8.72 9.74
N ASP A 111 -1.34 9.85 10.16
CA ASP A 111 -1.15 11.02 9.29
C ASP A 111 -0.44 10.66 7.98
N THR A 112 0.58 9.81 8.07
CA THR A 112 1.36 9.33 6.92
C THR A 112 0.60 8.34 6.02
N ALA A 113 -0.44 7.67 6.53
CA ALA A 113 -1.27 6.71 5.79
C ALA A 113 -2.50 7.35 5.13
N THR A 114 -2.72 8.67 5.28
CA THR A 114 -3.90 9.37 4.76
C THR A 114 -4.09 9.23 3.24
N LYS A 115 -2.99 9.10 2.48
CA LYS A 115 -3.03 9.00 1.01
C LYS A 115 -3.68 7.72 0.48
N ILE A 116 -3.67 6.63 1.25
CA ILE A 116 -4.26 5.34 0.87
C ILE A 116 -5.72 5.22 1.34
N LYS A 117 -6.17 6.09 2.26
CA LYS A 117 -7.59 6.20 2.63
C LYS A 117 -8.50 6.40 1.42
N THR A 118 -8.10 7.30 0.53
CA THR A 118 -8.73 7.45 -0.77
C THR A 118 -8.05 6.47 -1.71
N ALA A 119 -8.77 5.41 -2.10
CA ALA A 119 -8.21 4.33 -2.89
C ALA A 119 -7.46 4.87 -4.12
N ARG A 120 -6.21 4.42 -4.28
CA ARG A 120 -5.39 4.77 -5.43
C ARG A 120 -5.54 3.70 -6.50
N LYS A 121 -5.54 4.11 -7.77
CA LYS A 121 -5.56 3.16 -8.88
C LYS A 121 -4.15 2.65 -9.15
N ILE A 122 -3.97 1.33 -9.13
CA ILE A 122 -2.74 0.63 -9.51
C ILE A 122 -3.13 -0.31 -10.65
N GLY A 123 -2.57 -0.10 -11.85
CA GLY A 123 -2.98 -0.87 -13.03
C GLY A 123 -4.50 -0.84 -13.32
N GLY A 124 -5.19 0.26 -12.97
CA GLY A 124 -6.65 0.41 -13.10
C GLY A 124 -7.49 -0.15 -11.95
N VAL A 125 -6.90 -0.95 -11.06
CA VAL A 125 -7.57 -1.54 -9.89
C VAL A 125 -7.45 -0.61 -8.69
N ALA A 126 -8.54 -0.43 -7.93
CA ALA A 126 -8.53 0.42 -6.74
C ALA A 126 -7.84 -0.31 -5.58
N PHE A 127 -6.94 0.38 -4.89
CA PHE A 127 -6.22 -0.13 -3.73
C PHE A 127 -6.31 0.85 -2.56
N ASP A 128 -6.85 0.37 -1.45
CA ASP A 128 -6.99 1.07 -0.17
C ASP A 128 -6.32 0.32 1.00
N GLY A 129 -5.59 -0.76 0.72
CA GLY A 129 -4.88 -1.56 1.72
C GLY A 129 -5.76 -2.56 2.49
N SER A 130 -7.05 -2.70 2.16
CA SER A 130 -7.94 -3.65 2.84
C SER A 130 -7.77 -5.10 2.38
N ALA A 131 -7.24 -5.34 1.17
CA ALA A 131 -7.02 -6.66 0.58
C ALA A 131 -5.84 -6.64 -0.42
N ASP A 132 -5.40 -7.84 -0.82
CA ASP A 132 -4.41 -8.02 -1.89
C ASP A 132 -4.92 -7.49 -3.24
N ILE A 133 -3.99 -7.15 -4.13
CA ILE A 133 -4.30 -6.62 -5.46
C ILE A 133 -4.15 -7.73 -6.51
N ASN A 134 -5.21 -7.95 -7.29
CA ASN A 134 -5.15 -8.73 -8.52
C ASN A 134 -5.12 -7.80 -9.73
N LEU A 135 -3.98 -7.75 -10.43
CA LEU A 135 -3.76 -6.96 -11.63
C LEU A 135 -3.99 -7.83 -12.87
N PRO A 136 -4.97 -7.49 -13.72
CA PRO A 136 -5.19 -8.16 -15.00
C PRO A 136 -3.92 -8.13 -15.86
N GLY A 137 -3.54 -9.30 -16.39
CA GLY A 137 -2.35 -9.47 -17.23
C GLY A 137 -1.05 -9.68 -16.44
N VAL A 138 -1.12 -9.73 -15.11
CA VAL A 138 0.04 -10.02 -14.22
C VAL A 138 -0.20 -11.29 -13.42
N ASN A 139 -1.02 -11.22 -12.37
CA ASN A 139 -1.36 -12.35 -11.48
C ASN A 139 -2.82 -12.82 -11.67
N ALA A 140 -3.55 -12.19 -12.58
CA ALA A 140 -4.86 -12.62 -13.06
C ALA A 140 -4.87 -12.59 -14.59
N THR A 141 -5.74 -13.41 -15.20
CA THR A 141 -5.97 -13.36 -16.65
C THR A 141 -6.34 -11.93 -17.06
N GLY A 142 -5.74 -11.43 -18.12
CA GLY A 142 -5.98 -10.09 -18.63
C GLY A 142 -5.95 -10.02 -20.16
N ASN A 143 -6.56 -8.97 -20.70
CA ASN A 143 -6.57 -8.57 -22.10
C ASN A 143 -5.88 -7.20 -22.33
N GLN A 144 -5.06 -6.78 -21.37
CA GLN A 144 -4.50 -5.44 -21.30
C GLN A 144 -3.49 -5.26 -22.42
N ASN A 145 -3.58 -4.13 -23.11
CA ASN A 145 -2.57 -3.75 -24.09
C ASN A 145 -1.29 -3.35 -23.34
N THR A 146 -0.33 -4.26 -23.26
CA THR A 146 1.04 -3.91 -22.91
C THR A 146 1.60 -3.19 -24.13
N THR A 147 1.83 -1.88 -24.02
CA THR A 147 2.18 -0.98 -25.14
C THR A 147 3.48 -1.34 -25.90
N GLY A 148 4.10 -2.49 -25.62
CA GLY A 148 5.28 -3.01 -26.30
C GLY A 148 5.10 -4.45 -26.76
N ASN A 149 5.94 -4.86 -27.72
CA ASN A 149 6.03 -6.26 -28.14
C ASN A 149 6.80 -7.09 -27.11
N ALA A 150 6.47 -8.37 -27.01
CA ALA A 150 7.32 -9.33 -26.32
C ALA A 150 8.75 -9.26 -26.89
N ALA A 151 9.77 -9.30 -26.05
CA ALA A 151 11.17 -9.15 -26.47
C ALA A 151 11.56 -10.16 -27.57
N THR A 152 10.98 -11.37 -27.53
CA THR A 152 11.15 -12.43 -28.53
C THR A 152 10.46 -12.14 -29.86
N ALA A 153 9.38 -11.35 -29.88
CA ALA A 153 8.61 -10.97 -31.07
C ALA A 153 9.12 -9.68 -31.74
N THR A 154 10.03 -8.93 -31.10
CA THR A 154 10.56 -7.67 -31.64
C THR A 154 11.14 -7.78 -33.04
N LYS A 155 11.70 -8.95 -33.40
CA LYS A 155 12.28 -9.17 -34.74
C LYS A 155 11.25 -9.10 -35.87
N LEU A 156 9.97 -9.40 -35.60
CA LEU A 156 8.88 -9.34 -36.58
C LEU A 156 8.18 -7.98 -36.64
N GLN A 157 8.54 -7.02 -35.78
CA GLN A 157 8.06 -5.63 -35.92
C GLN A 157 8.44 -5.02 -37.27
N ALA A 158 9.67 -5.31 -37.72
CA ALA A 158 10.04 -5.14 -39.11
C ALA A 158 9.70 -6.44 -39.83
N ALA A 159 8.74 -6.38 -40.74
CA ALA A 159 8.34 -7.53 -41.54
C ALA A 159 9.55 -8.17 -42.20
N ARG A 160 9.59 -9.50 -42.20
CA ARG A 160 10.64 -10.29 -42.84
C ARG A 160 10.11 -10.82 -44.14
N THR A 161 10.96 -10.85 -45.16
CA THR A 161 10.63 -11.50 -46.42
C THR A 161 11.00 -12.98 -46.33
N ILE A 162 10.05 -13.84 -46.66
CA ILE A 162 10.26 -15.28 -46.81
C ILE A 162 9.95 -15.59 -48.26
N ASN A 163 10.97 -15.95 -49.04
CA ASN A 163 10.85 -16.22 -50.47
C ASN A 163 10.15 -15.06 -51.24
N GLY A 164 10.51 -13.82 -50.88
CA GLY A 164 9.97 -12.59 -51.47
C GLY A 164 8.59 -12.16 -50.93
N VAL A 165 7.93 -12.98 -50.10
CA VAL A 165 6.63 -12.64 -49.48
C VAL A 165 6.85 -12.01 -48.11
N SER A 166 6.23 -10.86 -47.85
CA SER A 166 6.30 -10.18 -46.55
C SER A 166 5.57 -10.95 -45.45
N PHE A 167 6.19 -11.08 -44.28
CA PHE A 167 5.63 -11.71 -43.09
C PHE A 167 5.98 -10.91 -41.83
N ASP A 168 4.95 -10.40 -41.16
CA ASP A 168 5.04 -9.64 -39.91
C ASP A 168 4.39 -10.37 -38.71
N GLY A 169 3.89 -11.58 -38.93
CA GLY A 169 3.21 -12.39 -37.90
C GLY A 169 1.75 -12.02 -37.64
N SER A 170 1.16 -11.07 -38.39
CA SER A 170 -0.26 -10.71 -38.25
C SER A 170 -1.23 -11.74 -38.85
N ALA A 171 -0.76 -12.54 -39.81
CA ALA A 171 -1.51 -13.58 -40.48
C ALA A 171 -0.60 -14.74 -40.88
N ASN A 172 -1.19 -15.87 -41.29
CA ASN A 172 -0.45 -16.98 -41.88
C ASN A 172 0.24 -16.53 -43.19
N ILE A 173 1.41 -17.10 -43.46
CA ILE A 173 2.10 -16.92 -44.75
C ILE A 173 1.58 -17.92 -45.79
N THR A 174 1.36 -17.43 -47.00
CA THR A 174 1.04 -18.26 -48.18
C THR A 174 2.16 -18.15 -49.19
N LEU A 175 2.75 -19.28 -49.57
CA LEU A 175 3.75 -19.36 -50.64
C LEU A 175 3.16 -20.06 -51.86
N THR A 176 3.46 -19.54 -53.03
CA THR A 176 3.10 -20.13 -54.32
C THR A 176 4.30 -20.88 -54.91
N PRO A 177 4.09 -21.79 -55.89
CA PRO A 177 5.19 -22.45 -56.58
C PRO A 177 6.22 -21.46 -57.14
N SER A 178 5.79 -20.31 -57.65
CA SER A 178 6.71 -19.29 -58.16
C SER A 178 7.58 -18.66 -57.07
N ASN A 179 7.07 -18.50 -55.83
CA ASN A 179 7.88 -17.99 -54.73
C ASN A 179 9.08 -18.89 -54.41
N ILE A 180 8.92 -20.20 -54.59
CA ILE A 180 9.95 -21.21 -54.25
C ILE A 180 10.65 -21.80 -55.48
N GLY A 181 10.38 -21.29 -56.69
CA GLY A 181 10.96 -21.79 -57.93
C GLY A 181 10.47 -23.18 -58.34
N ALA A 182 9.29 -23.60 -57.88
CA ALA A 182 8.66 -24.86 -58.25
C ALA A 182 7.69 -24.70 -59.44
N LEU A 183 7.48 -25.79 -60.20
CA LEU A 183 6.42 -25.87 -61.19
C LEU A 183 5.06 -26.07 -60.50
N ALA A 184 4.00 -25.47 -61.03
CA ALA A 184 2.65 -25.65 -60.47
C ALA A 184 2.10 -27.06 -60.74
N LEU A 185 1.19 -27.53 -59.88
CA LEU A 185 0.54 -28.84 -60.03
C LEU A 185 -0.31 -28.93 -61.32
N THR A 186 -0.84 -27.80 -61.78
CA THR A 186 -1.57 -27.68 -63.05
C THR A 186 -0.64 -27.68 -64.28
N GLY A 187 0.66 -27.83 -64.07
CA GLY A 187 1.69 -27.71 -65.09
C GLY A 187 2.16 -26.27 -65.30
N GLY A 188 3.15 -26.12 -66.18
CA GLY A 188 3.72 -24.83 -66.55
C GLY A 188 4.80 -25.01 -67.63
N THR A 189 5.40 -23.90 -68.04
CA THR A 189 6.50 -23.92 -69.02
C THR A 189 7.83 -24.19 -68.31
N LEU A 190 8.55 -25.22 -68.73
CA LEU A 190 9.96 -25.37 -68.42
C LEU A 190 10.76 -24.53 -69.42
N SER A 191 11.43 -23.48 -68.95
CA SER A 191 12.25 -22.60 -69.78
C SER A 191 13.66 -23.13 -70.03
N GLY A 192 14.03 -24.25 -69.39
CA GLY A 192 15.30 -24.94 -69.57
C GLY A 192 15.12 -26.41 -69.91
N GLY A 193 16.23 -27.12 -70.13
CA GLY A 193 16.22 -28.55 -70.39
C GLY A 193 15.66 -29.36 -69.21
N LEU A 194 14.97 -30.45 -69.52
CA LEU A 194 14.55 -31.45 -68.53
C LEU A 194 15.53 -32.63 -68.57
N THR A 195 16.28 -32.83 -67.50
CA THR A 195 17.07 -34.05 -67.27
C THR A 195 16.39 -34.83 -66.15
N ALA A 196 15.73 -35.94 -66.48
CA ALA A 196 15.15 -36.83 -65.49
C ALA A 196 16.11 -37.99 -65.21
N ALA A 197 16.47 -38.20 -63.95
CA ALA A 197 17.28 -39.36 -63.53
C ALA A 197 16.46 -40.66 -63.54
N GLY A 198 15.13 -40.55 -63.53
CA GLY A 198 14.18 -41.66 -63.63
C GLY A 198 13.28 -41.55 -64.85
N GLU A 199 12.32 -42.46 -64.96
CA GLU A 199 11.34 -42.50 -66.04
C GLU A 199 10.41 -41.27 -66.00
N VAL A 200 10.15 -40.67 -67.17
CA VAL A 200 9.10 -39.66 -67.34
C VAL A 200 7.82 -40.36 -67.80
N ILE A 201 6.82 -40.41 -66.94
CA ILE A 201 5.54 -41.09 -67.20
C ILE A 201 4.49 -40.06 -67.61
N SER A 202 3.95 -40.20 -68.81
CA SER A 202 2.73 -39.50 -69.21
C SER A 202 1.52 -40.42 -69.12
N ARG A 203 0.44 -39.97 -68.47
CA ARG A 203 -0.84 -40.70 -68.40
C ARG A 203 -1.85 -40.25 -69.45
N SER A 204 -1.42 -39.37 -70.36
CA SER A 204 -2.19 -38.92 -71.51
C SER A 204 -1.94 -39.84 -72.69
N ALA A 205 -2.99 -40.12 -73.49
CA ALA A 205 -2.82 -40.87 -74.73
C ALA A 205 -1.82 -40.18 -75.67
N ASN A 206 -1.79 -38.84 -75.70
CA ASN A 206 -0.75 -38.06 -76.36
C ASN A 206 0.32 -37.72 -75.32
N GLY A 207 1.37 -38.54 -75.25
CA GLY A 207 2.28 -38.59 -74.11
C GLY A 207 3.41 -37.55 -74.15
N LEU A 208 4.06 -37.44 -75.32
CA LEU A 208 5.17 -36.52 -75.57
C LEU A 208 4.97 -35.84 -76.92
N ARG A 209 5.16 -34.52 -76.97
CA ARG A 209 5.09 -33.73 -78.21
C ARG A 209 6.33 -32.86 -78.34
N ILE A 210 6.95 -32.89 -79.51
CA ILE A 210 7.96 -31.93 -79.94
C ILE A 210 7.32 -31.08 -81.03
N ALA A 211 7.21 -29.78 -80.82
CA ALA A 211 6.56 -28.88 -81.77
C ALA A 211 7.41 -27.62 -81.96
N TYR A 212 7.50 -27.16 -83.21
CA TYR A 212 8.12 -25.90 -83.58
C TYR A 212 7.34 -25.27 -84.75
N GLY A 213 6.65 -24.16 -84.48
CA GLY A 213 5.71 -23.56 -85.42
C GLY A 213 4.56 -24.52 -85.79
N ASN A 214 4.33 -24.71 -87.10
CA ASN A 214 3.27 -25.59 -87.63
C ASN A 214 3.71 -27.07 -87.78
N TYR A 215 4.95 -27.39 -87.43
CA TYR A 215 5.52 -28.72 -87.59
C TYR A 215 5.82 -29.34 -86.22
N GLY A 216 5.77 -30.66 -86.17
CA GLY A 216 6.09 -31.40 -84.96
C GLY A 216 5.93 -32.89 -85.11
N PHE A 217 6.25 -33.59 -84.04
CA PHE A 217 6.14 -35.03 -83.86
C PHE A 217 5.53 -35.27 -82.47
N PHE A 218 4.66 -36.28 -82.34
CA PHE A 218 4.15 -36.66 -81.02
C PHE A 218 4.03 -38.16 -80.88
N ILE A 219 4.40 -38.66 -79.70
CA ILE A 219 4.27 -40.06 -79.34
C ILE A 219 2.89 -40.26 -78.73
N ARG A 220 2.12 -41.18 -79.30
CA ARG A 220 0.78 -41.55 -78.81
C ARG A 220 0.72 -43.02 -78.43
N ASN A 221 0.02 -43.32 -77.34
CA ASN A 221 -0.40 -44.68 -76.99
C ASN A 221 -1.89 -44.63 -76.62
N ASP A 222 -2.72 -45.41 -77.30
CA ASP A 222 -4.18 -45.44 -77.08
C ASP A 222 -4.65 -46.63 -76.22
N GLY A 223 -3.72 -47.34 -75.59
CA GLY A 223 -3.94 -48.53 -74.78
C GLY A 223 -3.83 -49.84 -75.58
N SER A 224 -3.82 -49.79 -76.91
CA SER A 224 -3.66 -50.97 -77.78
C SER A 224 -2.40 -50.88 -78.64
N ASN A 225 -2.10 -49.69 -79.17
CA ASN A 225 -0.97 -49.47 -80.05
C ASN A 225 -0.18 -48.21 -79.66
N THR A 226 1.09 -48.19 -80.04
CA THR A 226 1.96 -47.01 -79.94
C THR A 226 2.21 -46.44 -81.33
N TYR A 227 2.09 -45.12 -81.47
CA TYR A 227 2.30 -44.36 -82.69
C TYR A 227 3.46 -43.38 -82.47
N PHE A 228 4.31 -43.25 -83.49
CA PHE A 228 5.43 -42.33 -83.56
C PHE A 228 5.23 -41.50 -84.84
#